data_AF-Q3A4J1-F1
#
_entry.id   AF-Q3A4J1-F1
#
_cell.length_a   1.000
_cell.length_b   1.000
_cell.length_c   1.000
_cell.angle_alpha   90.00
_cell.angle_beta   90.00
_cell.angle_gamma   90.00
#
_symmetry.space_group_name_H-M   'P 1'
#
loop_
_entity.id
_entity.type
_entity.pdbx_description
1 polymer ?
#
loop_
_entity_poly.entity_id
_entity_poly.type
_entity_poly.pdbx_seq_one_letter_code
_entity_poly.pdbx_strand_id
1 'polypeptide(L)' 'MLAEEMIAIDCPYCGAAIYQPLSWFKKTYSTCPACDQGLAASQFETTIAHLEQAMDENIEEMVYGKPQGSCCGYH' A
#
# COMPACT_ATOMS: atom_id res chain seq x y z
N MET A 1 -18.29 -10.79 -0.54
CA MET A 1 -17.60 -9.95 0.45
C MET A 1 -16.28 -9.57 -0.18
N LEU A 2 -16.08 -8.29 -0.51
CA LEU A 2 -14.80 -7.81 -1.04
C LEU A 2 -13.79 -7.93 0.11
N ALA A 3 -12.73 -8.71 -0.07
CA ALA A 3 -11.66 -8.77 0.91
C ALA A 3 -10.95 -7.41 0.91
N GLU A 4 -10.97 -6.69 2.02
CA GLU A 4 -10.24 -5.43 2.14
C GLU A 4 -8.74 -5.73 2.18
N GLU A 5 -7.96 -4.96 1.43
CA GLU A 5 -6.51 -5.12 1.40
C GLU A 5 -5.89 -4.66 2.72
N MET A 6 -5.16 -5.57 3.36
CA MET A 6 -4.45 -5.31 4.61
C MET A 6 -3.08 -4.73 4.28
N ILE A 7 -2.80 -3.56 4.82
CA ILE A 7 -1.53 -2.85 4.59
C ILE A 7 -0.83 -2.58 5.91
N ALA A 8 0.50 -2.43 5.85
CA ALA A 8 1.32 -2.01 6.97
C ALA A 8 1.81 -0.58 6.72
N ILE A 9 1.45 0.34 7.62
CA ILE A 9 2.00 1.71 7.62
C ILE A 9 2.56 2.00 9.01
N ASP A 10 3.76 2.59 9.08
CA ASP A 10 4.38 2.94 10.35
C ASP A 10 3.68 4.12 11.02
N CYS A 11 3.50 4.03 12.34
CA CYS A 11 2.93 5.10 13.13
C CYS A 11 3.86 6.34 13.11
N PRO A 12 3.37 7.54 12.75
CA PRO A 12 4.19 8.75 12.71
C PRO A 12 4.71 9.18 14.10
N TYR A 13 4.13 8.65 15.18
CA TYR A 13 4.51 9.00 16.55
C TYR A 13 5.53 8.04 17.17
N CYS A 14 5.30 6.73 17.07
CA CYS A 14 6.16 5.72 17.72
C CYS A 14 6.97 4.86 16.76
N GLY A 15 6.74 4.98 15.45
CA GLY A 15 7.40 4.16 14.43
C GLY A 15 6.99 2.69 14.44
N ALA A 16 5.99 2.29 15.23
CA ALA A 16 5.48 0.92 15.20
C ALA A 16 4.64 0.69 13.94
N ALA A 17 4.83 -0.47 13.30
CA ALA A 17 4.03 -0.88 12.16
C ALA A 17 2.56 -1.12 12.56
N ILE A 18 1.64 -0.40 11.94
CA ILE A 18 0.19 -0.59 12.10
C ILE A 18 -0.28 -1.46 10.95
N TYR A 19 -0.73 -2.67 11.25
CA TYR A 19 -1.27 -3.61 10.26
C TYR A 19 -2.80 -3.64 10.31
N GLN A 20 -3.45 -2.98 9.36
CA GLN A 20 -4.90 -2.74 9.32
C GLN A 20 -5.40 -2.66 7.87
N PRO A 21 -6.71 -2.80 7.61
CA PRO A 21 -7.23 -2.61 6.25
C PRO A 21 -7.11 -1.14 5.81
N LEU A 22 -6.98 -0.89 4.51
CA LEU A 22 -6.86 0.46 3.95
C LEU A 22 -7.98 1.42 4.39
N SER A 23 -9.21 0.91 4.57
CA SER A 23 -10.35 1.66 5.10
C SER A 23 -10.16 2.16 6.54
N TRP A 24 -9.33 1.48 7.34
CA TRP A 24 -8.99 1.90 8.70
C TRP A 24 -8.19 3.21 8.70
N PHE A 25 -7.22 3.33 7.79
CA PHE A 25 -6.40 4.53 7.66
C PHE A 25 -7.17 5.71 7.04
N LYS A 26 -8.28 5.45 6.35
CA LYS A 26 -9.20 6.48 5.82
C LYS A 26 -10.22 6.99 6.84
N LYS A 27 -10.27 6.45 8.05
CA LYS A 27 -11.17 6.95 9.12
C LYS A 27 -10.72 8.34 9.57
N THR A 28 -11.68 9.24 9.80
CA THR A 28 -11.42 10.61 10.28
C THR A 28 -10.52 10.64 11.51
N TYR A 29 -10.70 9.68 12.41
CA TYR A 29 -9.92 9.54 13.63
C TYR A 29 -9.76 8.07 14.01
N SER A 30 -8.58 7.71 14.50
CA SER A 30 -8.25 6.40 15.06
C SER A 30 -7.14 6.56 16.11
N THR A 31 -6.80 5.51 16.84
CA THR A 31 -5.67 5.52 17.78
C THR A 31 -4.64 4.49 17.40
N CYS A 32 -3.37 4.82 17.60
CA CYS A 32 -2.29 3.86 17.37
C CYS A 32 -2.41 2.72 18.41
N PRO A 33 -2.47 1.44 18.00
CA PRO A 33 -2.56 0.33 18.94
C PRO A 33 -1.27 0.10 19.77
N ALA A 34 -0.17 0.75 19.40
CA ALA A 34 1.12 0.59 20.07
C ALA A 34 1.44 1.72 21.07
N CYS A 35 0.96 2.94 20.84
CA CYS A 35 1.30 4.10 21.68
C CYS A 35 0.08 4.95 22.09
N ASP A 36 -1.13 4.53 21.73
CA ASP A 36 -2.40 5.18 22.02
C ASP A 36 -2.52 6.64 21.54
N GLN A 37 -1.59 7.11 20.72
CA GLN A 37 -1.66 8.45 20.13
C GLN A 37 -2.79 8.56 19.10
N GLY A 38 -3.39 9.75 19.04
CA GLY A 38 -4.44 10.08 18.08
C GLY A 38 -3.90 10.16 16.66
N LEU A 39 -4.51 9.41 15.76
CA LEU A 39 -4.18 9.33 14.34
C LEU A 39 -5.35 9.87 13.53
N ALA A 40 -5.05 10.73 12.55
CA ALA A 40 -6.02 11.29 11.62
C ALA A 40 -5.74 10.78 10.21
N ALA A 41 -6.79 10.60 9.39
CA ALA A 41 -6.62 10.18 7.99
C ALA A 41 -5.61 11.03 7.22
N SER A 42 -5.60 12.34 7.46
CA SER A 42 -4.68 13.28 6.82
C SER A 42 -3.20 13.01 7.06
N GLN A 43 -2.85 12.29 8.14
CA GLN A 43 -1.48 11.88 8.41
C GLN A 43 -1.02 10.73 7.49
N PHE A 44 -1.96 9.99 6.92
CA PHE A 44 -1.70 8.83 6.05
C PHE A 44 -2.04 9.09 4.58
N GLU A 45 -2.73 10.19 4.25
CA GLU A 45 -3.19 10.52 2.89
C GLU A 45 -2.08 10.40 1.84
N THR A 46 -0.89 10.94 2.10
CA THR A 46 0.24 10.86 1.16
C THR A 46 0.71 9.43 0.94
N THR A 47 0.88 8.66 2.02
CA THR A 47 1.32 7.26 1.93
C THR A 47 0.27 6.40 1.23
N ILE A 48 -1.02 6.61 1.53
CA ILE A 48 -2.12 5.91 0.86
C ILE A 48 -2.17 6.26 -0.62
N ALA A 49 -2.06 7.55 -0.99
CA ALA A 49 -2.07 7.96 -2.39
C ALA A 49 -0.92 7.34 -3.20
N HIS A 50 0.28 7.23 -2.60
CA HIS A 50 1.41 6.54 -3.21
C HIS A 50 1.16 5.03 -3.39
N LEU A 51 0.52 4.38 -2.41
CA LEU A 51 0.16 2.96 -2.51
C LEU A 51 -0.89 2.71 -3.59
N GLU A 52 -1.93 3.54 -3.64
CA GLU A 52 -2.98 3.47 -4.66
C GLU A 52 -2.42 3.70 -6.07
N GLN A 53 -1.54 4.69 -6.23
CA GLN A 53 -0.86 4.93 -7.51
C GLN A 53 0.00 3.73 -7.94
N ALA A 54 0.76 3.14 -7.02
CA ALA A 54 1.60 1.97 -7.33
C ALA A 54 0.78 0.73 -7.72
N MET A 55 -0.43 0.58 -7.17
CA MET A 55 -1.37 -0.47 -7.57
C MET A 55 -1.89 -0.26 -8.99
N ASP A 56 -2.29 0.98 -9.33
CA ASP A 56 -2.78 1.31 -10.67
C ASP A 56 -1.67 1.14 -11.74
N GLU A 57 -0.44 1.55 -11.43
CA GLU A 57 0.72 1.41 -12.33
C GLU A 57 1.08 -0.07 -12.60
N ASN A 58 0.91 -0.96 -11.61
CA ASN A 58 1.14 -2.40 -11.80
C ASN A 58 0.14 -3.07 -12.77
N ILE A 59 -1.03 -2.47 -13.02
CA ILE A 59 -2.02 -3.01 -13.95
C ILE A 59 -1.59 -2.74 -15.41
N GLU A 60 -0.91 -1.62 -15.68
CA GLU A 60 -0.49 -1.26 -17.04
C GLU A 60 0.67 -2.11 -17.56
N GLU A 61 1.54 -2.63 -16.69
CA GLU A 61 2.70 -3.44 -17.10
C GLU A 61 2.35 -4.89 -17.48
N MET A 62 1.20 -5.42 -17.04
CA MET A 62 0.73 -6.75 -17.46
C MET A 62 -0.09 -6.74 -18.76
N VAL A 63 -0.53 -5.56 -19.23
CA VAL A 63 -1.31 -5.42 -20.48
C VAL A 63 -0.40 -5.15 -21.70
N TYR A 64 0.81 -4.63 -21.50
CA TYR A 64 1.81 -4.50 -22.57
C TYR A 64 2.63 -5.78 -22.73
N GLY A 65 1.99 -6.77 -23.35
CA GLY A 65 2.61 -8.03 -23.73
C GLY A 65 3.94 -7.86 -24.47
N LYS A 66 4.96 -8.57 -23.99
CA LYS A 66 6.07 -9.02 -24.82
C LYS A 66 6.36 -10.50 -24.56
N PRO A 67 5.84 -11.41 -25.39
CA PRO A 67 6.55 -12.64 -25.70
C PRO A 67 7.57 -12.30 -26.80
N GLN A 68 8.79 -11.94 -26.40
CA GLN A 68 9.96 -11.92 -27.27
C GLN A 68 11.08 -12.54 -26.45
N GLY A 69 11.73 -13.63 -26.81
CA GLY A 69 11.79 -14.38 -28.04
C GLY A 69 13.03 -15.25 -27.89
N SER A 70 12.92 -16.51 -28.28
CA SER A 70 13.98 -17.51 -28.29
C SER A 70 15.34 -16.95 -28.75
N CYS A 71 16.42 -17.27 -28.02
CA CYS A 71 17.71 -17.55 -28.65
C CYS A 71 18.65 -18.30 -27.68
N CYS A 72 18.63 -19.64 -27.77
CA CYS A 72 19.82 -20.45 -27.54
C CYS A 72 20.96 -19.95 -28.45
N GLY A 73 22.20 -19.83 -27.95
CA GLY A 73 23.36 -19.63 -28.82
C GLY A 73 24.66 -19.18 -28.13
N TYR A 74 25.49 -20.16 -27.74
CA TYR A 74 26.96 -20.18 -27.64
C TYR A 74 27.76 -18.89 -27.37
N HIS A 75 28.51 -18.88 -26.26
CA HIS A 75 29.96 -18.61 -26.27
C HIS A 75 30.65 -19.35 -25.12
#